data_AF-A0A2V8PKT7-F1
#
_entry.id   AF-A0A2V8PKT7-F1
#
_cell.length_a   1.000
_cell.length_b   1.000
_cell.length_c   1.000
_cell.angle_alpha   90.00
_cell.angle_beta   90.00
_cell.angle_gamma   90.00
#
_symmetry.space_group_name_H-M   'P 1'
#
loop_
_entity.id
_entity.type
_entity.pdbx_description
1 polymer ?
#
loop_
_entity_poly.entity_id
_entity_poly.type
_entity_poly.pdbx_seq_one_letter_code
_entity_poly.pdbx_strand_id
1 'polypeptide(L)'
;MNDSSLILMRLGVISVIGGGIGAWLLIATPAPTFARLVPFLILFATILFVMQTPVNRWLHLPAAGKESTKAWWIGASVFQFFSAIYGGYFGAGNGILMLAAMGLLGLHDIHRANGIKNFLGVCINSVAVVAFSMMHLVSWPRSLFMAIAALAGGYFGARTARRVGRVFIRRAIVVIGFVITIAMLWKMR
;
A
#
# COMPACT_ATOMS: atom_id res chain seq x y z
N MET A 1 20.68 -17.24 -8.26
CA MET A 1 20.64 -15.77 -8.22
C MET A 1 19.78 -15.14 -9.34
N ASN A 2 19.47 -15.84 -10.45
CA ASN A 2 18.68 -15.29 -11.56
C ASN A 2 17.16 -15.20 -11.34
N ASP A 3 16.56 -16.04 -10.49
CA ASP A 3 15.08 -16.06 -10.37
C ASP A 3 14.52 -14.85 -9.62
N SER A 4 15.25 -14.32 -8.64
CA SER A 4 14.78 -13.21 -7.81
C SER A 4 14.69 -11.88 -8.57
N SER A 5 15.61 -11.62 -9.50
CA SER A 5 15.58 -10.40 -10.34
C SER A 5 14.45 -10.45 -11.37
N LEU A 6 14.18 -11.62 -11.95
CA LEU A 6 13.06 -11.85 -12.87
C LEU A 6 11.70 -11.63 -12.19
N ILE A 7 11.53 -12.10 -10.95
CA ILE A 7 10.31 -11.88 -10.16
C ILE A 7 10.12 -10.39 -9.86
N LEU A 8 11.19 -9.71 -9.42
CA LEU A 8 11.18 -8.27 -9.16
C LEU A 8 10.80 -7.47 -10.39
N MET A 9 11.37 -7.81 -11.55
CA MET A 9 11.11 -7.09 -12.79
C MET A 9 9.67 -7.31 -13.27
N ARG A 10 9.16 -8.56 -13.22
CA ARG A 10 7.77 -8.86 -13.61
C ARG A 10 6.75 -8.17 -12.70
N LEU A 11 6.89 -8.31 -11.39
CA LEU A 11 5.99 -7.65 -10.43
C LEU A 11 6.15 -6.13 -10.48
N GLY A 12 7.36 -5.63 -10.75
CA GLY A 12 7.65 -4.21 -10.95
C GLY A 12 6.88 -3.66 -12.15
N VAL A 13 6.94 -4.30 -13.31
CA VAL A 13 6.18 -3.89 -14.50
C VAL A 13 4.67 -3.92 -14.24
N ILE A 14 4.16 -4.99 -13.61
CA ILE A 14 2.75 -5.07 -13.20
C ILE A 14 2.36 -3.91 -12.29
N SER A 15 3.24 -3.54 -11.36
CA SER A 15 3.01 -2.46 -10.41
C SER A 15 3.09 -1.08 -11.04
N VAL A 16 3.96 -0.90 -12.03
CA VAL A 16 4.03 0.32 -12.84
C VAL A 16 2.75 0.51 -13.64
N ILE A 17 2.29 -0.54 -14.32
CA ILE A 17 1.06 -0.49 -15.13
C ILE A 17 -0.16 -0.28 -14.22
N GLY A 18 -0.30 -1.10 -13.17
CA GLY A 18 -1.41 -0.97 -12.21
C GLY A 18 -1.40 0.38 -11.50
N GLY A 19 -0.24 0.84 -11.03
CA GLY A 19 -0.06 2.15 -10.40
C GLY A 19 -0.41 3.31 -11.34
N GLY A 20 -0.02 3.21 -12.62
CA GLY A 20 -0.39 4.17 -13.65
C GLY A 20 -1.90 4.22 -13.91
N ILE A 21 -2.56 3.07 -13.99
CA ILE A 21 -4.03 2.99 -14.10
C ILE A 21 -4.70 3.60 -12.88
N GLY A 22 -4.20 3.30 -11.68
CA GLY A 22 -4.70 3.88 -10.43
C GLY A 22 -4.56 5.41 -10.39
N ALA A 23 -3.40 5.94 -10.76
CA ALA A 23 -3.16 7.37 -10.84
C ALA A 23 -4.05 8.04 -11.89
N TRP A 24 -4.19 7.44 -13.07
CA TRP A 24 -5.09 7.91 -14.12
C TRP A 24 -6.54 7.93 -13.64
N LEU A 25 -7.00 6.89 -12.94
CA LEU A 25 -8.34 6.84 -12.37
C LEU A 25 -8.55 7.97 -11.35
N LEU A 26 -7.53 8.33 -10.56
CA LEU A 26 -7.62 9.45 -9.63
C LEU A 26 -7.72 10.78 -10.37
N ILE A 27 -6.89 10.98 -11.40
CA ILE A 27 -6.91 12.18 -12.26
C ILE A 27 -8.27 12.34 -12.95
N ALA A 28 -8.85 11.24 -13.42
CA ALA A 28 -10.16 11.22 -14.06
C ALA A 28 -11.33 11.38 -13.08
N THR A 29 -11.11 11.17 -11.77
CA THR A 29 -12.16 11.29 -10.76
C THR A 29 -12.35 12.77 -10.37
N PRO A 30 -13.57 13.33 -10.49
CA PRO A 30 -13.83 14.70 -10.05
C PRO A 30 -13.52 14.89 -8.56
N ALA A 31 -12.88 16.01 -8.20
CA ALA A 31 -12.55 16.36 -6.82
C ALA A 31 -13.70 16.19 -5.79
N PRO A 32 -14.95 16.61 -6.06
CA PRO A 32 -16.05 16.40 -5.11
C PRO A 32 -16.42 14.91 -4.94
N THR A 33 -16.32 14.12 -6.02
CA THR A 33 -16.57 12.68 -5.97
C THR A 33 -15.48 11.98 -5.17
N PHE A 34 -14.21 12.32 -5.43
CA PHE A 34 -13.09 11.78 -4.64
C PHE A 34 -13.24 12.12 -3.17
N ALA A 35 -13.54 13.39 -2.84
CA ALA A 35 -13.74 13.82 -1.46
C ALA A 35 -14.81 12.99 -0.73
N ARG A 36 -15.91 12.63 -1.42
CA ARG A 36 -16.96 11.73 -0.89
C ARG A 36 -16.49 10.28 -0.73
N LEU A 37 -15.55 9.82 -1.56
CA LEU A 37 -14.98 8.47 -1.48
C LEU A 37 -13.93 8.33 -0.38
N VAL A 38 -13.19 9.40 -0.03
CA VAL A 38 -12.11 9.36 0.96
C VAL A 38 -12.49 8.67 2.29
N PRO A 39 -13.63 8.94 2.96
CA PRO A 39 -13.97 8.26 4.21
C PRO A 39 -14.12 6.76 4.03
N PHE A 40 -14.72 6.32 2.91
CA PHE A 40 -14.88 4.90 2.61
C PHE A 40 -13.52 4.24 2.31
N LEU A 41 -12.61 4.95 1.65
CA LEU A 41 -11.25 4.48 1.40
C LEU A 41 -10.43 4.36 2.68
N ILE A 42 -10.53 5.34 3.59
CA ILE A 42 -9.88 5.30 4.90
C ILE A 42 -10.45 4.15 5.74
N LEU A 43 -11.78 3.99 5.74
CA LEU A 43 -12.44 2.89 6.45
C LEU A 43 -11.98 1.54 5.90
N PHE A 44 -11.95 1.37 4.58
CA PHE A 44 -11.46 0.18 3.93
C PHE A 44 -10.00 -0.11 4.29
N ALA A 45 -9.11 0.89 4.21
CA ALA A 45 -7.71 0.76 4.61
C ALA A 45 -7.56 0.37 6.10
N THR A 46 -8.41 0.94 6.96
CA THR A 46 -8.43 0.66 8.40
C THR A 46 -8.89 -0.78 8.66
N ILE A 47 -9.96 -1.23 8.01
CA ILE A 47 -10.46 -2.61 8.10
C ILE A 47 -9.38 -3.58 7.62
N LEU A 48 -8.76 -3.34 6.46
CA LEU A 48 -7.65 -4.16 5.97
C LEU A 48 -6.50 -4.22 6.98
N PHE A 49 -6.16 -3.11 7.61
CA PHE A 49 -5.11 -3.05 8.64
C PHE A 49 -5.47 -3.84 9.90
N VAL A 50 -6.73 -3.79 10.35
CA VAL A 50 -7.23 -4.60 11.47
C VAL A 50 -7.18 -6.08 11.11
N MET A 51 -7.66 -6.43 9.91
CA MET A 51 -7.70 -7.81 9.41
C MET A 51 -6.31 -8.37 9.15
N GLN A 52 -5.28 -7.55 8.98
CA GLN A 52 -3.92 -7.99 8.70
C GLN A 52 -3.43 -9.09 9.64
N THR A 53 -3.66 -9.00 10.96
CA THR A 53 -3.15 -10.02 11.90
C THR A 53 -3.97 -11.26 12.06
N PRO A 54 -5.31 -11.22 12.17
CA PRO A 54 -6.08 -12.45 12.08
C PRO A 54 -5.82 -13.11 10.74
N VAL A 55 -5.73 -12.39 9.61
CA VAL A 55 -5.37 -12.97 8.30
C VAL A 55 -3.97 -13.58 8.32
N ASN A 56 -2.94 -12.85 8.77
CA ASN A 56 -1.57 -13.38 8.82
C ASN A 56 -1.40 -14.53 9.85
N ARG A 57 -2.30 -14.65 10.83
CA ARG A 57 -2.30 -15.71 11.86
C ARG A 57 -3.15 -16.92 11.45
N TRP A 58 -4.36 -16.71 10.93
CA TRP A 58 -5.27 -17.72 10.38
C TRP A 58 -4.72 -18.37 9.13
N LEU A 59 -4.03 -17.61 8.30
CA LEU A 59 -3.31 -18.18 7.18
C LEU A 59 -2.22 -19.14 7.65
N HIS A 60 -1.85 -19.19 8.94
CA HIS A 60 -0.85 -20.10 9.51
C HIS A 60 0.33 -20.32 8.57
N LEU A 61 0.79 -19.30 7.81
CA LEU A 61 1.55 -19.45 6.56
C LEU A 61 2.36 -20.76 6.57
N PRO A 62 1.78 -21.88 6.08
CA PRO A 62 2.42 -23.16 6.22
C PRO A 62 3.74 -23.05 5.49
N ALA A 63 4.78 -23.72 5.98
CA ALA A 63 6.01 -23.89 5.21
C ALA A 63 5.64 -24.21 3.75
N ALA A 64 5.79 -23.24 2.85
CA ALA A 64 5.36 -23.37 1.47
C ALA A 64 6.45 -24.13 0.73
N GLY A 65 6.63 -25.39 1.12
CA GLY A 65 7.41 -26.40 0.43
C GLY A 65 6.58 -27.16 -0.61
N LYS A 66 5.49 -26.58 -1.13
CA LYS A 66 4.73 -27.18 -2.23
C LYS A 66 4.96 -26.37 -3.49
N GLU A 67 5.43 -27.07 -4.51
CA GLU A 67 5.92 -26.52 -5.76
C GLU A 67 5.07 -25.40 -6.32
N SER A 68 5.75 -24.31 -6.67
CA SER A 68 5.23 -23.13 -7.34
C SER A 68 4.53 -23.53 -8.65
N THR A 69 3.24 -23.81 -8.58
CA THR A 69 2.41 -24.11 -9.75
C THR A 69 2.10 -22.83 -10.51
N LYS A 70 2.03 -22.86 -11.86
CA LYS A 70 1.68 -21.70 -12.71
C LYS A 70 0.47 -20.90 -12.20
N ALA A 71 -0.57 -21.59 -11.71
CA ALA A 71 -1.79 -20.98 -11.19
C ALA A 71 -1.55 -20.03 -10.00
N TRP A 72 -0.57 -20.33 -9.16
CA TRP A 72 -0.24 -19.53 -7.99
C TRP A 72 0.48 -18.22 -8.38
N TRP A 73 1.39 -18.27 -9.36
CA TRP A 73 2.04 -17.07 -9.90
C TRP A 73 1.05 -16.12 -10.59
N ILE A 74 0.05 -16.69 -11.26
CA ILE A 74 -1.05 -15.92 -11.85
C ILE A 74 -1.84 -15.23 -10.75
N GLY A 75 -2.22 -15.96 -9.69
CA GLY A 75 -2.93 -15.38 -8.54
C GLY A 75 -2.18 -14.22 -7.87
N ALA A 76 -0.87 -14.39 -7.61
CA ALA A 76 -0.07 -13.34 -7.01
C ALA A 76 0.12 -12.12 -7.94
N SER A 77 0.26 -12.35 -9.25
CA SER A 77 0.38 -11.28 -10.24
C SER A 77 -0.92 -10.46 -10.35
N VAL A 78 -2.07 -11.14 -10.37
CA VAL A 78 -3.39 -10.51 -10.39
C VAL A 78 -3.63 -9.72 -9.10
N PHE A 79 -3.33 -10.31 -7.94
CA PHE A 79 -3.47 -9.62 -6.67
C PHE A 79 -2.55 -8.38 -6.60
N GLN A 80 -1.30 -8.51 -7.03
CA GLN A 80 -0.36 -7.39 -7.09
C GLN A 80 -0.85 -6.29 -8.03
N PHE A 81 -1.44 -6.64 -9.18
CA PHE A 81 -2.02 -5.68 -10.12
C PHE A 81 -3.14 -4.85 -9.48
N PHE A 82 -4.11 -5.50 -8.83
CA PHE A 82 -5.18 -4.79 -8.12
C PHE A 82 -4.66 -3.98 -6.93
N SER A 83 -3.69 -4.51 -6.18
CA SER A 83 -3.01 -3.77 -5.11
C SER A 83 -2.33 -2.52 -5.67
N ALA A 84 -1.68 -2.62 -6.84
CA ALA A 84 -1.00 -1.50 -7.48
C ALA A 84 -1.98 -0.44 -7.98
N ILE A 85 -3.13 -0.83 -8.55
CA ILE A 85 -4.21 0.11 -8.90
C ILE A 85 -4.68 0.89 -7.67
N TYR A 86 -4.99 0.17 -6.59
CA TYR A 86 -5.38 0.81 -5.33
C TYR A 86 -4.26 1.71 -4.77
N GLY A 87 -3.01 1.25 -4.86
CA GLY A 87 -1.83 2.00 -4.44
C GLY A 87 -1.61 3.28 -5.23
N GLY A 88 -1.85 3.27 -6.55
CA GLY A 88 -1.77 4.46 -7.40
C GLY A 88 -2.94 5.42 -7.22
N TYR A 89 -4.13 4.90 -6.90
CA TYR A 89 -5.34 5.71 -6.69
C TYR A 89 -5.38 6.40 -5.32
N PHE A 90 -5.09 5.66 -4.24
CA PHE A 90 -5.20 6.18 -2.86
C PHE A 90 -3.92 6.00 -2.04
N GLY A 91 -3.18 4.91 -2.25
CA GLY A 91 -1.89 4.66 -1.61
C GLY A 91 -1.93 4.27 -0.13
N ALA A 92 -2.92 4.75 0.65
CA ALA A 92 -2.99 4.46 2.08
C ALA A 92 -3.31 2.98 2.33
N GLY A 93 -2.49 2.31 3.14
CA GLY A 93 -2.65 0.88 3.44
C GLY A 93 -2.18 -0.06 2.32
N ASN A 94 -1.67 0.45 1.19
CA ASN A 94 -1.15 -0.38 0.09
C ASN A 94 -0.04 -1.35 0.55
N GLY A 95 0.79 -0.93 1.50
CA GLY A 95 1.81 -1.81 2.09
C GLY A 95 1.24 -3.05 2.78
N ILE A 96 0.01 -2.99 3.29
CA ILE A 96 -0.68 -4.13 3.94
C ILE A 96 -1.17 -5.10 2.87
N LEU A 97 -1.75 -4.58 1.79
CA LEU A 97 -2.14 -5.38 0.63
C LEU A 97 -0.93 -6.10 0.04
N MET A 98 0.18 -5.39 -0.19
CA MET A 98 1.40 -6.02 -0.69
C MET A 98 2.01 -7.03 0.30
N LEU A 99 1.91 -6.82 1.61
CA LEU A 99 2.31 -7.83 2.58
C LEU A 99 1.38 -9.06 2.57
N ALA A 100 0.08 -8.88 2.33
CA ALA A 100 -0.85 -9.99 2.12
C ALA A 100 -0.51 -10.75 0.83
N ALA A 101 -0.20 -10.05 -0.26
CA ALA A 101 0.32 -10.62 -1.50
C ALA A 101 1.60 -11.43 -1.23
N MET A 102 2.50 -10.91 -0.39
CA MET A 102 3.77 -11.55 -0.07
C MET A 102 3.66 -12.74 0.87
N GLY A 103 2.72 -12.69 1.81
CA GLY A 103 2.34 -13.85 2.61
C GLY A 103 1.86 -14.97 1.71
N LEU A 104 1.00 -14.65 0.73
CA LEU A 104 0.60 -15.60 -0.31
C LEU A 104 1.78 -16.08 -1.17
N LEU A 105 2.78 -15.21 -1.42
CA LEU A 105 4.01 -15.51 -2.17
C LEU A 105 5.03 -16.41 -1.44
N GLY A 106 4.76 -16.86 -0.20
CA GLY A 106 5.65 -17.79 0.51
C GLY A 106 7.07 -17.24 0.74
N LEU A 107 7.25 -15.92 0.74
CA LEU A 107 8.56 -15.30 0.97
C LEU A 107 8.93 -15.38 2.46
N HIS A 108 9.66 -16.43 2.82
CA HIS A 108 10.07 -16.76 4.18
C HIS A 108 10.99 -15.73 4.84
N ASP A 109 11.73 -14.96 4.03
CA ASP A 109 12.66 -13.96 4.54
C ASP A 109 11.96 -12.60 4.64
N ILE A 110 11.65 -12.20 5.87
CA ILE A 110 11.02 -10.91 6.21
C ILE A 110 11.82 -9.73 5.62
N HIS A 111 13.14 -9.84 5.52
CA HIS A 111 13.99 -8.78 4.97
C HIS A 111 13.82 -8.69 3.45
N ARG A 112 13.75 -9.84 2.76
CA ARG A 112 13.47 -9.89 1.32
C ARG A 112 12.05 -9.43 0.99
N ALA A 113 11.05 -9.88 1.75
CA ALA A 113 9.67 -9.45 1.57
C ALA A 113 9.55 -7.92 1.76
N ASN A 114 10.16 -7.37 2.80
CA ASN A 114 10.12 -5.92 3.02
C ASN A 114 10.91 -5.15 1.94
N GLY A 115 12.01 -5.72 1.42
CA GLY A 115 12.75 -5.18 0.29
C GLY A 115 11.93 -5.13 -1.00
N ILE A 116 11.30 -6.24 -1.38
CA ILE A 116 10.40 -6.31 -2.53
C ILE A 116 9.24 -5.32 -2.35
N LYS A 117 8.67 -5.24 -1.14
CA LYS A 117 7.53 -4.36 -0.85
C LYS A 117 7.92 -2.89 -1.04
N ASN A 118 9.10 -2.51 -0.55
CA ASN A 118 9.59 -1.15 -0.72
C ASN A 118 9.89 -0.86 -2.20
N PHE A 119 10.51 -1.79 -2.93
CA PHE A 119 10.79 -1.62 -4.36
C PHE A 119 9.50 -1.41 -5.18
N LEU A 120 8.53 -2.32 -5.02
CA LEU A 120 7.24 -2.22 -5.70
C LEU A 120 6.47 -0.95 -5.28
N GLY A 121 6.59 -0.55 -4.01
CA GLY A 121 6.04 0.71 -3.51
C GLY A 121 6.68 1.93 -4.18
N VAL A 122 8.00 1.93 -4.39
CA VAL A 122 8.69 2.96 -5.16
C VAL A 122 8.18 2.96 -6.60
N CYS A 123 8.04 1.82 -7.26
CA CYS A 123 7.47 1.77 -8.61
C CYS A 123 6.08 2.41 -8.71
N ILE A 124 5.16 2.05 -7.81
CA ILE A 124 3.78 2.58 -7.81
C ILE A 124 3.79 4.09 -7.54
N ASN A 125 4.50 4.53 -6.50
CA ASN A 125 4.51 5.94 -6.11
C ASN A 125 5.24 6.81 -7.14
N SER A 126 6.35 6.33 -7.73
CA SER A 126 7.09 7.07 -8.76
C SER A 126 6.21 7.30 -9.98
N VAL A 127 5.48 6.29 -10.45
CA VAL A 127 4.55 6.45 -11.58
C VAL A 127 3.44 7.43 -11.24
N ALA A 128 2.88 7.36 -10.03
CA ALA A 128 1.86 8.29 -9.59
C ALA A 128 2.39 9.75 -9.54
N VAL A 129 3.59 9.97 -8.97
CA VAL A 129 4.23 11.29 -8.93
C VAL A 129 4.45 11.84 -10.34
N VAL A 130 4.97 11.03 -11.26
CA VAL A 130 5.17 11.42 -12.65
C VAL A 130 3.83 11.79 -13.30
N ALA A 131 2.80 10.95 -13.16
CA ALA A 131 1.49 11.20 -13.73
C ALA A 131 0.84 12.49 -13.20
N PHE A 132 0.83 12.71 -11.87
CA PHE A 132 0.28 13.95 -11.29
C PHE A 132 1.09 15.19 -11.69
N SER A 133 2.42 15.05 -11.84
CA SER A 133 3.29 16.14 -12.27
C SER A 133 3.03 16.54 -13.72
N MET A 134 2.87 15.56 -14.62
CA MET A 134 2.52 15.79 -16.03
C MET A 134 1.16 16.47 -16.20
N MET A 135 0.22 16.21 -15.29
CA MET A 135 -1.11 16.83 -15.31
C MET A 135 -1.17 18.19 -14.60
N HIS A 136 -0.03 18.76 -14.17
CA HIS A 136 0.04 20.03 -13.45
C HIS A 136 -0.82 20.11 -12.17
N LEU A 137 -1.11 18.96 -11.55
CA LEU A 137 -1.90 18.88 -10.32
C LEU A 137 -1.03 19.05 -9.06
N VAL A 138 0.29 19.05 -9.21
CA VAL A 138 1.25 19.09 -8.10
C VAL A 138 1.70 20.52 -7.81
N SER A 139 1.40 21.01 -6.61
CA SER A 139 2.00 22.23 -6.09
C SER A 139 3.37 21.91 -5.49
N TRP A 140 4.44 22.09 -6.28
CA TRP A 140 5.82 21.75 -5.91
C TRP A 140 6.30 22.27 -4.55
N PRO A 141 6.03 23.53 -4.16
CA PRO A 141 6.46 24.00 -2.83
C PRO A 141 5.77 23.22 -1.71
N ARG A 142 4.43 23.06 -1.81
CA ARG A 142 3.63 22.34 -0.82
C ARG A 142 3.99 20.85 -0.77
N SER A 143 4.16 20.22 -1.93
CA SER A 143 4.51 18.80 -2.00
C SER A 143 5.91 18.51 -1.45
N LEU A 144 6.89 19.41 -1.65
CA LEU A 144 8.23 19.24 -1.10
C LEU A 144 8.24 19.37 0.43
N PHE A 145 7.51 20.34 0.99
CA PHE A 145 7.31 20.44 2.44
C PHE A 145 6.62 19.20 3.00
N MET A 146 5.56 18.72 2.34
CA MET A 146 4.89 17.48 2.73
C MET A 146 5.82 16.27 2.65
N ALA A 147 6.68 16.18 1.64
CA ALA A 147 7.64 15.09 1.49
C ALA A 147 8.67 15.09 2.62
N ILE A 148 9.26 16.25 2.95
CA ILE A 148 10.21 16.39 4.06
C ILE A 148 9.54 16.02 5.39
N ALA A 149 8.34 16.54 5.65
CA ALA A 149 7.57 16.22 6.85
C ALA A 149 7.21 14.73 6.94
N ALA A 150 6.83 14.11 5.82
CA ALA A 150 6.53 12.68 5.75
C ALA A 150 7.79 11.82 5.98
N LEU A 151 8.94 12.22 5.43
CA LEU A 151 10.21 11.52 5.65
C LEU A 151 10.65 11.61 7.11
N ALA A 152 10.60 12.81 7.69
CA ALA A 152 10.92 13.03 9.10
C ALA A 152 9.96 12.24 10.01
N GLY A 153 8.65 12.38 9.79
CA GLY A 153 7.61 11.67 10.52
C GLY A 153 7.73 10.15 10.38
N GLY A 154 8.07 9.64 9.20
CA GLY A 154 8.33 8.23 8.95
C GLY A 154 9.55 7.71 9.70
N TYR A 155 10.66 8.45 9.68
CA TYR A 155 11.90 8.06 10.35
C TYR A 155 11.76 8.08 11.88
N PHE A 156 11.33 9.21 12.45
CA PHE A 156 11.14 9.35 13.90
C PHE A 156 9.97 8.48 14.39
N GLY A 157 8.88 8.42 13.63
CA GLY A 157 7.73 7.56 13.92
C GLY A 157 8.10 6.09 13.97
N ALA A 158 8.88 5.58 13.00
CA ALA A 158 9.36 4.20 13.03
C ALA A 158 10.28 3.92 14.22
N ARG A 159 11.17 4.87 14.57
CA ARG A 159 12.07 4.73 15.74
C ARG A 159 11.29 4.67 17.05
N THR A 160 10.30 5.55 17.24
CA THR A 160 9.45 5.60 18.43
C THR A 160 8.48 4.44 18.49
N ALA A 161 7.89 4.03 17.36
CA ALA A 161 6.97 2.89 17.28
C ALA A 161 7.59 1.58 17.77
N ARG A 162 8.91 1.40 17.58
CA ARG A 162 9.64 0.25 18.12
C ARG A 162 9.74 0.25 19.66
N ARG A 163 9.68 1.41 20.31
CA ARG A 163 9.78 1.56 21.77
C ARG A 163 8.44 1.37 22.49
N VAL A 164 7.34 1.83 21.89
CA VAL A 164 5.99 1.84 22.53
C VAL A 164 5.25 0.50 22.38
N GLY A 165 5.76 -0.41 21.55
CA GLY A 165 5.21 -1.74 21.36
C GLY A 165 4.15 -1.84 20.26
N ARG A 166 4.13 -2.97 19.54
CA ARG A 166 3.32 -3.16 18.32
C ARG A 166 1.81 -3.05 18.57
N VAL A 167 1.33 -3.52 19.72
CA VAL A 167 -0.10 -3.54 20.05
C VAL A 167 -0.64 -2.12 20.22
N PHE A 168 0.10 -1.25 20.91
CA PHE A 168 -0.29 0.14 21.11
C PHE A 168 -0.36 0.90 19.78
N ILE A 169 0.70 0.81 18.97
CA ILE A 169 0.77 1.47 17.66
C ILE A 169 -0.38 1.03 16.76
N ARG A 170 -0.69 -0.28 16.76
CA ARG A 170 -1.86 -0.76 16.02
C ARG A 170 -3.15 -0.13 16.53
N ARG A 171 -3.42 -0.19 17.83
CA ARG A 171 -4.66 0.38 18.40
C ARG A 171 -4.79 1.86 18.06
N ALA A 172 -3.69 2.61 18.16
CA ALA A 172 -3.64 4.02 17.80
C ALA A 172 -4.02 4.24 16.32
N ILE A 173 -3.42 3.52 15.38
CA ILE A 173 -3.74 3.64 13.94
C ILE A 173 -5.21 3.33 13.69
N VAL A 174 -5.76 2.29 14.33
CA VAL A 174 -7.17 1.91 14.18
C VAL A 174 -8.10 2.98 14.71
N VAL A 175 -7.84 3.49 15.92
CA VAL A 175 -8.63 4.58 16.52
C VAL A 175 -8.58 5.83 15.64
N ILE A 176 -7.39 6.23 15.18
CA ILE A 176 -7.23 7.38 14.30
C ILE A 176 -8.00 7.18 12.99
N GLY A 177 -7.92 6.00 12.37
CA GLY A 177 -8.66 5.67 11.15
C GLY A 177 -10.18 5.80 11.33
N PHE A 178 -10.73 5.25 12.42
CA PHE A 178 -12.15 5.37 12.74
C PHE A 178 -12.56 6.82 13.05
N VAL A 179 -11.77 7.55 13.84
CA VAL A 179 -12.04 8.94 14.19
C VAL A 179 -12.07 9.81 12.93
N ILE A 180 -11.09 9.68 12.03
CA ILE A 180 -11.05 10.43 10.77
C ILE A 180 -12.26 10.06 9.90
N THR A 181 -12.57 8.77 9.78
CA THR A 181 -13.73 8.31 9.01
C THR A 181 -15.02 8.96 9.51
N ILE A 182 -15.28 8.89 10.83
CA ILE A 182 -16.48 9.45 11.45
C ILE A 182 -16.52 10.97 11.28
N ALA A 183 -15.40 11.65 11.53
CA ALA A 183 -15.30 13.10 11.40
C ALA A 183 -15.59 13.57 9.96
N MET A 184 -15.06 12.85 8.96
CA MET A 184 -15.32 13.19 7.56
C MET A 184 -16.76 12.88 7.14
N LEU A 185 -17.35 11.78 7.61
CA LEU A 185 -18.77 11.46 7.37
C LEU A 185 -19.70 12.51 8.00
N TRP A 186 -19.33 13.03 9.17
CA TRP A 186 -20.11 14.09 9.81
C TRP A 186 -20.03 15.40 9.03
N LYS A 187 -18.84 15.77 8.53
CA LYS A 187 -18.66 16.96 7.69
C LYS A 187 -19.39 16.89 6.33
N MET A 188 -19.77 15.69 5.87
CA MET A 188 -20.51 15.50 4.62
C MET A 188 -22.03 15.63 4.77
N ARG A 189 -22.55 15.67 6.01
CA ARG A 189 -23.94 16.02 6.30
C ARG A 189 -24.06 17.53 6.43
#